data_AF-J9DWU3-F1
#
_entry.id   AF-J9DWU3-F1
#
_cell.length_a   1.000
_cell.length_b   1.000
_cell.length_c   1.000
_cell.angle_alpha   90.00
_cell.angle_beta   90.00
_cell.angle_gamma   90.00
#
_symmetry.space_group_name_H-M   'P 1'
#
loop_
_entity.id
_entity.type
_entity.pdbx_description
1 polymer ?
#
loop_
_entity_poly.entity_id
_entity_poly.type
_entity_poly.pdbx_seq_one_letter_code
_entity_poly.pdbx_strand_id
1 'polypeptide(L)'
;METEKLNWSNKGLPTDALSQENAMILFNTTEIPLIIDPSGRASSFLMKHLKDKQVEKVNANDSNFLTQVELAVRFWQIVAYR
;
A
#
# COMPACT_ATOMS: atom_id res chain seq x y z
N MET A 1 -11.69 11.27 -9.70
CA MET A 1 -10.81 10.97 -10.86
C MET A 1 -9.70 11.98 -11.07
N GLU A 2 -9.90 13.16 -11.68
CA GLU A 2 -8.78 14.07 -12.02
C GLU A 2 -7.99 14.54 -10.78
N THR A 3 -8.69 14.94 -9.72
CA THR A 3 -8.12 15.36 -8.44
C THR A 3 -7.36 14.22 -7.73
N GLU A 4 -7.80 12.97 -7.89
CA GLU A 4 -7.15 11.81 -7.27
C GLU A 4 -5.87 11.45 -8.00
N LYS A 5 -5.88 11.48 -9.34
CA LYS A 5 -4.66 11.29 -10.15
C LYS A 5 -3.61 12.34 -9.82
N LEU A 6 -4.01 13.59 -9.62
CA LEU A 6 -3.13 14.66 -9.16
C LEU A 6 -2.57 14.37 -7.76
N ASN A 7 -3.40 13.92 -6.82
CA ASN A 7 -2.96 13.52 -5.49
C ASN A 7 -1.98 12.34 -5.54
N TRP A 8 -2.21 11.35 -6.39
CA TRP A 8 -1.31 10.22 -6.57
C TRP A 8 0.03 10.65 -7.15
N SER A 9 0.02 11.52 -8.17
CA SER A 9 1.23 12.12 -8.74
C SER A 9 2.04 12.88 -7.68
N ASN A 10 1.38 13.69 -6.85
CA ASN A 10 2.03 14.43 -5.76
C ASN A 10 2.65 13.50 -4.70
N LYS A 11 2.07 12.31 -4.52
CA LYS A 11 2.57 11.27 -3.61
C LYS A 11 3.64 10.37 -4.27
N GLY A 12 3.99 10.64 -5.52
CA GLY A 12 5.09 9.98 -6.24
C GLY A 12 4.69 8.73 -7.02
N LEU A 13 3.39 8.54 -7.29
CA LEU A 13 2.96 7.53 -8.27
C LEU A 13 3.39 7.99 -9.67
N PRO A 14 4.03 7.13 -10.48
CA PRO A 14 4.31 7.43 -11.87
C PRO A 14 3.05 7.76 -12.67
N THR A 15 3.19 8.61 -13.68
CA THR A 15 2.09 9.05 -14.56
C THR A 15 1.92 8.19 -15.80
N ASP A 16 2.70 7.11 -15.94
CA ASP A 16 2.49 6.13 -17.01
C ASP A 16 1.15 5.40 -16.84
N ALA A 17 0.60 4.96 -17.97
CA ALA A 17 -0.73 4.37 -18.03
C ALA A 17 -0.89 3.17 -17.08
N LEU A 18 0.11 2.28 -17.03
CA LEU A 18 0.07 1.08 -16.20
C LEU A 18 0.02 1.42 -14.70
N SER A 19 0.83 2.38 -14.25
CA SER A 19 0.82 2.84 -12.86
C SER A 19 -0.52 3.46 -12.46
N GLN A 20 -1.15 4.21 -13.37
CA GLN A 20 -2.47 4.79 -13.15
C GLN A 20 -3.58 3.73 -13.12
N GLU A 21 -3.52 2.74 -14.00
CA GLU A 21 -4.44 1.58 -14.01
C GLU A 21 -4.30 0.74 -12.74
N ASN A 22 -3.06 0.43 -12.31
CA ASN A 22 -2.81 -0.30 -11.08
C ASN A 22 -3.34 0.44 -9.84
N ALA A 23 -3.16 1.75 -9.77
CA ALA A 23 -3.73 2.56 -8.69
C ALA A 23 -5.26 2.55 -8.72
N MET A 24 -5.87 2.67 -9.92
CA MET A 24 -7.31 2.57 -10.07
C MET A 24 -7.86 1.23 -9.57
N ILE A 25 -7.20 0.10 -9.87
CA ILE A 25 -7.60 -1.21 -9.35
C ILE A 25 -7.46 -1.25 -7.82
N LEU A 26 -6.30 -0.83 -7.32
CA LEU A 26 -5.98 -0.83 -5.91
C LEU A 26 -6.99 -0.06 -5.05
N PHE A 27 -7.46 1.10 -5.52
CA PHE A 27 -8.35 1.97 -4.76
C PHE A 27 -9.85 1.71 -5.00
N ASN A 28 -10.21 0.87 -5.96
CA ASN A 28 -11.61 0.54 -6.27
C ASN A 28 -11.99 -0.92 -6.00
N THR A 29 -11.07 -1.77 -5.51
CA THR A 29 -11.37 -3.14 -5.10
C THR A 29 -11.67 -3.20 -3.60
N THR A 30 -12.55 -4.12 -3.19
CA THR A 30 -12.89 -4.36 -1.78
C THR A 30 -12.12 -5.54 -1.19
N GLU A 31 -11.57 -6.42 -2.05
CA GLU A 31 -10.66 -7.49 -1.67
C GLU A 31 -9.29 -6.96 -1.21
N ILE A 32 -8.52 -7.82 -0.54
CA ILE A 32 -7.14 -7.50 -0.12
C ILE A 32 -6.23 -7.63 -1.36
N PRO A 33 -5.68 -6.52 -1.89
CA PRO A 33 -4.89 -6.55 -3.10
C PRO A 33 -3.48 -7.10 -2.82
N LEU A 34 -3.02 -8.02 -3.66
CA LEU A 34 -1.62 -8.46 -3.67
C LEU A 34 -0.82 -7.60 -4.65
N ILE A 35 0.24 -6.96 -4.16
CA ILE A 35 1.10 -6.10 -4.98
C ILE A 35 2.44 -6.80 -5.20
N ILE A 36 2.84 -6.95 -6.47
CA ILE A 36 4.15 -7.48 -6.87
C ILE A 36 5.01 -6.30 -7.29
N ASP A 37 5.92 -5.86 -6.42
CA ASP A 37 6.75 -4.67 -6.64
C ASP A 37 8.25 -4.94 -6.42
N PRO A 38 8.98 -5.40 -7.45
CA PRO A 38 10.43 -5.57 -7.35
C PRO A 38 11.20 -4.25 -7.23
N SER A 39 10.55 -3.12 -7.56
CA SER A 39 11.20 -1.80 -7.61
C SER A 39 11.11 -1.03 -6.29
N GLY A 40 10.23 -1.44 -5.38
CA GLY A 40 9.90 -0.72 -4.15
C GLY A 40 9.12 0.58 -4.36
N ARG A 41 8.76 0.94 -5.60
CA ARG A 41 8.08 2.20 -5.92
C ARG A 41 6.64 2.23 -5.42
N ALA A 42 5.90 1.15 -5.62
CA ALA A 42 4.51 1.04 -5.18
C ALA A 42 4.43 1.06 -3.64
N SER A 43 5.35 0.34 -2.97
CA SER A 43 5.42 0.38 -1.50
C SER A 43 5.75 1.78 -0.97
N SER A 44 6.72 2.48 -1.59
CA SER A 44 7.05 3.87 -1.20
C SER A 44 5.89 4.84 -1.42
N PHE A 45 5.20 4.72 -2.55
CA PHE A 45 4.00 5.49 -2.86
C PHE A 45 2.90 5.25 -1.80
N LEU A 46 2.62 3.99 -1.47
CA LEU A 46 1.60 3.62 -0.48
C LEU A 46 1.92 4.17 0.91
N MET A 47 3.18 4.06 1.35
CA MET A 47 3.61 4.62 2.64
C MET A 47 3.44 6.15 2.69
N LYS A 48 3.73 6.85 1.59
CA LYS A 48 3.45 8.29 1.48
C LYS A 48 1.95 8.58 1.43
N HIS A 49 1.19 7.75 0.73
CA HIS A 49 -0.25 7.94 0.58
C HIS A 49 -1.01 7.73 1.89
N LEU A 50 -0.57 6.78 2.69
CA LEU A 50 -1.18 6.36 3.95
C LEU A 50 -0.49 7.00 5.17
N LYS A 51 0.33 8.03 4.98
CA LYS A 51 1.11 8.68 6.05
C LYS A 51 0.24 9.15 7.23
N ASP A 52 -0.98 9.60 6.94
CA ASP A 52 -1.92 10.08 7.96
C ASP A 52 -2.77 8.95 8.58
N LYS A 53 -2.59 7.70 8.11
CA LYS A 53 -3.20 6.50 8.66
C LYS A 53 -2.18 5.72 9.48
N GLN A 54 -2.64 5.00 10.49
CA GLN A 54 -1.79 4.08 11.24
C GLN A 54 -1.55 2.82 10.41
N VAL A 55 -0.43 2.80 9.69
CA VAL A 55 0.03 1.65 8.91
C VAL A 55 1.35 1.19 9.47
N GLU A 56 1.41 -0.06 9.87
CA GLU A 56 2.64 -0.72 10.27
C GLU A 56 3.24 -1.45 9.06
N LYS A 57 4.54 -1.76 9.11
CA LYS A 57 5.25 -2.45 8.04
C LYS A 57 5.86 -3.72 8.63
N VAL A 58 5.33 -4.90 8.28
CA VAL A 58 5.76 -6.20 8.80
C VAL A 58 6.48 -7.00 7.73
N ASN A 59 7.60 -7.60 8.11
CA ASN A 59 8.37 -8.47 7.25
C ASN A 59 7.92 -9.92 7.48
N ALA A 60 7.58 -10.64 6.40
CA ALA A 60 7.18 -12.04 6.49
C ALA A 60 8.28 -12.98 7.04
N ASN A 61 9.55 -12.58 6.98
CA ASN A 61 10.68 -13.34 7.53
C ASN A 61 10.99 -13.01 9.00
N ASP A 62 10.24 -12.09 9.62
CA ASP A 62 10.40 -11.77 11.05
C ASP A 62 9.84 -12.91 11.92
N SER A 63 10.59 -13.34 12.94
CA SER A 63 10.13 -14.34 13.91
C SER A 63 8.85 -13.93 14.65
N ASN A 64 8.58 -12.62 14.76
CA ASN A 64 7.40 -12.06 15.40
C ASN A 64 6.26 -11.76 14.42
N PHE A 65 6.34 -12.20 13.15
CA PHE A 65 5.36 -11.86 12.11
C PHE A 65 3.91 -12.15 12.53
N LEU A 66 3.64 -13.34 13.08
CA LEU A 66 2.28 -13.73 13.49
C LEU A 66 1.72 -12.83 14.59
N THR A 67 2.54 -12.47 15.57
CA THR A 67 2.16 -11.56 16.65
C THR A 67 1.85 -10.17 16.12
N GLN A 68 2.69 -9.65 15.21
CA GLN A 68 2.46 -8.35 14.58
C GLN A 68 1.16 -8.33 13.77
N VAL A 69 0.88 -9.38 13.00
CA VAL A 69 -0.37 -9.53 12.25
C VAL A 69 -1.59 -9.61 13.18
N GLU A 70 -1.50 -10.35 14.28
CA GLU A 70 -2.59 -10.46 15.25
C GLU A 70 -2.93 -9.10 15.88
N LEU A 71 -1.91 -8.33 16.27
CA LEU A 71 -2.07 -6.98 16.79
C LEU A 71 -2.69 -6.05 15.73
N ALA A 72 -2.20 -6.14 14.49
CA ALA A 72 -2.68 -5.33 13.38
C ALA A 72 -4.19 -5.55 13.11
N VAL A 73 -4.66 -6.80 13.14
CA VAL A 73 -6.09 -7.14 13.01
C VAL A 73 -6.91 -6.57 14.18
N ARG A 74 -6.41 -6.68 15.42
CA ARG A 74 -7.12 -6.18 16.61
C ARG A 74 -7.27 -4.66 16.60
N PHE A 75 -6.29 -3.93 16.07
CA PHE A 75 -6.23 -2.47 16.08
C PHE A 75 -6.53 -1.82 14.72
N TRP A 76 -7.03 -2.59 13.73
CA TRP A 76 -7.33 -2.14 12.36
C TRP A 76 -6.14 -1.52 11.62
N GLN A 77 -4.93 -1.99 11.90
CA GLN A 77 -3.72 -1.61 11.17
C GLN A 77 -3.52 -2.60 10.02
N ILE A 78 -3.24 -2.10 8.81
CA ILE A 78 -3.11 -2.95 7.62
C ILE A 78 -1.65 -3.32 7.42
N VAL A 79 -1.29 -4.61 7.33
CA VAL A 79 0.07 -5.00 6.95
C VAL A 79 0.23 -6.37 6.29
N ALA A 80 0.91 -6.39 5.14
CA ALA A 80 1.97 -7.36 4.79
C ALA A 80 2.67 -6.92 3.50
N TYR A 81 4.00 -7.01 3.46
CA TYR A 81 4.76 -7.02 2.21
C TYR A 81 5.81 -8.13 2.31
N ARG A 82 6.15 -8.74 1.17
CA ARG A 82 7.24 -9.70 1.05
C ARG A 82 8.53 -8.98 0.68
#